data_AF-A0AA38ID43-F1
#
_entry.id   AF-A0AA38ID43-F1
#
_cell.length_a   1.000
_cell.length_b   1.000
_cell.length_c   1.000
_cell.angle_alpha   90.00
_cell.angle_beta   90.00
_cell.angle_gamma   90.00
#
_symmetry.space_group_name_H-M   'P 1'
#
loop_
_entity.id
_entity.type
_entity.pdbx_description
1 polymer ?
#
loop_
_entity_poly.entity_id
_entity_poly.type
_entity_poly.pdbx_seq_one_letter_code
_entity_poly.pdbx_strand_id
1 'polypeptide(L)'
;MFLKILQIFIKVLMVFSTRIRDFGFAFYILLSRGDHLSFKTTPMSLVRTFSMMLDEIDFLGTYVKPYYLTTEDDRSFFLFPLPAFFILGLFMVLMPILILNLLIALAVGDIESVRRNAQLKRLAMQVVLHTELERKLPKMLLQHVDKCELIE
;
A
#
# COMPACT_ATOMS: atom_id res chain seq x y z
N MET A 1 -9.19 16.82 -2.11
CA MET A 1 -9.12 15.50 -1.43
C MET A 1 -8.22 14.53 -2.17
N PHE A 2 -8.43 14.30 -3.47
CA PHE A 2 -7.57 13.43 -4.30
C PHE A 2 -6.06 13.78 -4.25
N LEU A 3 -5.69 15.05 -4.43
CA LEU A 3 -4.26 15.47 -4.37
C LEU A 3 -3.60 15.20 -3.02
N LYS A 4 -4.37 15.28 -1.92
CA LYS A 4 -3.87 14.98 -0.57
C LYS A 4 -3.58 13.48 -0.43
N ILE A 5 -4.48 12.63 -0.91
CA ILE A 5 -4.32 11.17 -0.93
C ILE A 5 -3.14 10.79 -1.83
N LEU A 6 -3.02 11.41 -3.01
CA LEU A 6 -1.90 11.20 -3.93
C LEU A 6 -0.55 11.56 -3.27
N GLN A 7 -0.48 12.67 -2.53
CA GLN A 7 0.74 13.07 -1.83
C GLN A 7 1.14 12.06 -0.75
N ILE A 8 0.17 11.53 -0.02
CA ILE A 8 0.38 10.50 0.99
C ILE A 8 0.86 9.20 0.33
N PHE A 9 0.22 8.79 -0.77
CA PHE A 9 0.61 7.63 -1.57
C PHE A 9 2.05 7.74 -2.09
N ILE A 10 2.43 8.90 -2.64
CA ILE A 10 3.81 9.16 -3.11
C ILE A 10 4.80 9.05 -1.95
N LYS A 11 4.46 9.58 -0.77
CA LYS A 11 5.32 9.50 0.42
C LYS A 11 5.53 8.05 0.87
N VAL A 12 4.48 7.24 0.81
CA VAL A 12 4.56 5.79 1.08
C VAL A 12 5.41 5.08 0.03
N LEU A 13 5.21 5.39 -1.25
CA LEU A 13 5.98 4.80 -2.36
C LEU A 13 7.49 5.10 -2.24
N MET A 14 7.85 6.26 -1.71
CA MET A 14 9.24 6.61 -1.42
C MET A 14 9.88 5.67 -0.39
N VAL A 15 9.14 5.28 0.66
CA VAL A 15 9.61 4.30 1.66
C VAL A 15 9.75 2.91 1.05
N PHE A 16 8.83 2.51 0.17
CA PHE A 16 8.94 1.25 -0.56
C PHE A 16 10.14 1.19 -1.50
N SER A 17 10.54 2.32 -2.08
CA SER A 17 11.66 2.35 -3.04
C SER A 17 12.97 1.83 -2.45
N THR A 18 13.20 2.03 -1.14
CA THR A 18 14.38 1.49 -0.45
C THR A 18 14.33 -0.03 -0.37
N ARG A 19 13.16 -0.61 -0.07
CA ARG A 19 12.98 -2.07 0.01
C ARG A 19 13.11 -2.74 -1.36
N ILE A 20 12.54 -2.15 -2.40
CA ILE A 20 12.71 -2.62 -3.79
C ILE A 20 14.19 -2.66 -4.18
N ARG A 21 14.96 -1.66 -3.72
CA ARG A 21 16.40 -1.58 -3.97
C ARG A 21 17.17 -2.70 -3.27
N ASP A 22 16.90 -2.93 -1.99
CA ASP A 22 17.58 -3.97 -1.19
C ASP A 22 17.34 -5.37 -1.80
N PHE A 23 16.08 -5.71 -2.08
CA PHE A 23 15.75 -7.00 -2.70
C PHE A 23 16.20 -7.11 -4.16
N GLY A 24 16.13 -6.02 -4.93
CA GLY A 24 16.61 -6.02 -6.31
C GLY A 24 18.11 -6.26 -6.42
N PHE A 25 18.91 -5.68 -5.51
CA PHE A 25 20.33 -5.99 -5.43
C PHE A 25 20.59 -7.42 -4.95
N ALA A 26 19.82 -7.92 -3.98
CA ALA A 26 19.95 -9.31 -3.52
C ALA A 26 19.69 -10.29 -4.66
N PHE A 27 18.60 -10.11 -5.42
CA PHE A 27 18.28 -10.95 -6.57
C PHE A 27 19.25 -10.76 -7.73
N TYR A 28 19.77 -9.55 -7.96
CA TYR A 28 20.84 -9.32 -8.93
C TYR A 28 22.07 -10.17 -8.60
N ILE A 29 22.61 -10.09 -7.38
CA ILE A 29 23.82 -10.83 -7.01
C ILE A 29 23.59 -12.35 -7.12
N LEU A 30 22.40 -12.81 -6.77
CA LEU A 30 22.10 -14.22 -6.59
C LEU A 30 21.64 -14.92 -7.87
N LEU A 31 20.95 -14.20 -8.77
CA LEU A 31 20.42 -14.72 -10.04
C LEU A 31 21.14 -14.15 -11.28
N SER A 32 22.09 -13.22 -11.16
CA SER A 32 22.78 -12.63 -12.33
C SER A 32 23.54 -13.63 -13.19
N ARG A 33 23.90 -14.79 -12.64
CA ARG A 33 24.62 -15.86 -13.35
C ARG A 33 23.71 -16.91 -14.00
N GLY A 34 22.40 -16.86 -13.75
CA GLY A 34 21.43 -17.72 -14.45
C GLY A 34 21.14 -17.20 -15.87
N ASP A 35 20.57 -18.05 -16.72
CA ASP A 35 20.18 -17.69 -18.10
C ASP A 35 18.99 -16.72 -18.19
N HIS A 36 18.50 -16.22 -17.06
CA HIS A 36 17.40 -15.27 -17.02
C HIS A 36 17.89 -13.85 -17.37
N LEU A 37 17.50 -13.36 -18.55
CA LEU A 37 17.78 -11.99 -19.00
C LEU A 37 17.31 -10.92 -18.00
N SER A 38 16.28 -11.21 -17.21
CA SER A 38 15.68 -10.26 -16.25
C SER A 38 16.59 -9.88 -15.09
N PHE A 39 17.64 -10.65 -14.79
CA PHE A 39 18.57 -10.38 -13.67
C PHE A 39 20.01 -10.10 -14.12
N LYS A 40 20.27 -10.02 -15.43
CA LYS A 40 21.63 -9.78 -15.96
C LYS A 40 22.14 -8.35 -15.72
N THR A 41 21.24 -7.37 -15.64
CA THR A 41 21.62 -5.98 -15.40
C THR A 41 20.92 -5.42 -14.16
N THR A 42 21.63 -4.59 -13.42
CA THR A 42 21.13 -3.91 -12.21
C THR A 42 19.77 -3.21 -12.44
N PRO A 43 19.57 -2.35 -13.47
CA PRO A 43 18.29 -1.70 -13.68
C PRO A 43 17.17 -2.70 -14.03
N MET A 44 17.48 -3.75 -14.80
CA MET A 44 16.48 -4.76 -15.17
C MET A 44 16.04 -5.59 -13.96
N SER A 45 16.98 -5.91 -13.06
CA SER A 45 16.67 -6.63 -11.82
C SER A 45 15.75 -5.82 -10.89
N LEU A 46 15.92 -4.50 -10.83
CA LEU A 46 15.06 -3.61 -10.05
C LEU A 46 13.65 -3.56 -10.64
N VAL A 47 13.53 -3.41 -11.96
CA VAL A 47 12.24 -3.43 -12.66
C VAL A 47 11.56 -4.79 -12.51
N ARG A 48 12.32 -5.89 -12.60
CA ARG A 48 11.79 -7.24 -12.39
C ARG A 48 11.31 -7.44 -10.96
N THR A 49 12.05 -6.96 -9.96
CA THR A 49 11.64 -7.03 -8.54
C THR A 49 10.39 -6.20 -8.27
N PHE A 50 10.28 -5.02 -8.90
CA PHE A 50 9.07 -4.22 -8.86
C PHE A 50 7.87 -4.92 -9.53
N SER A 51 8.11 -5.59 -10.66
CA SER A 51 7.08 -6.40 -11.34
C SER A 51 6.64 -7.58 -10.47
N MET A 52 7.57 -8.33 -9.86
CA MET A 52 7.28 -9.45 -8.95
C MET A 52 6.51 -9.05 -7.68
N MET A 53 6.49 -7.76 -7.37
CA MET A 53 5.75 -7.21 -6.24
C MET A 53 4.28 -6.94 -6.58
N LEU A 54 3.98 -6.62 -7.84
CA LEU A 54 2.62 -6.33 -8.34
C LEU A 54 1.96 -7.54 -9.00
N ASP A 55 2.77 -8.40 -9.61
CA ASP A 55 2.39 -9.56 -10.40
C ASP A 55 2.80 -10.86 -9.68
N GLU A 56 2.36 -11.99 -10.21
CA GLU A 56 2.72 -13.30 -9.67
C GLU A 56 4.20 -13.63 -9.90
N ILE A 57 4.79 -14.34 -8.94
CA ILE A 57 6.18 -14.80 -9.04
C ILE A 57 6.22 -16.04 -9.93
N ASP A 58 6.87 -15.94 -11.09
CA ASP A 58 7.16 -17.10 -11.96
C ASP A 58 8.24 -18.01 -11.33
N PHE A 59 7.80 -18.81 -10.37
CA PHE A 59 8.64 -19.74 -9.60
C PHE A 59 9.20 -20.87 -10.49
N LEU A 60 8.37 -21.38 -11.41
CA LEU A 60 8.68 -22.55 -12.19
C LEU A 60 9.76 -22.26 -13.24
N GLY A 61 9.63 -21.14 -13.95
CA GLY A 61 10.60 -20.71 -14.94
C GLY A 61 11.91 -20.22 -14.34
N THR A 62 11.85 -19.48 -13.22
CA THR A 62 13.01 -18.74 -12.66
C THR A 62 13.83 -19.54 -11.64
N TYR A 63 13.19 -20.42 -10.85
CA TYR A 63 13.84 -21.10 -9.73
C TYR A 63 13.86 -22.63 -9.87
N VAL A 64 12.79 -23.24 -10.41
CA VAL A 64 12.69 -24.70 -10.54
C VAL A 64 13.42 -25.22 -11.76
N LYS A 65 13.21 -24.61 -12.94
CA LYS A 65 13.84 -25.04 -14.19
C LYS A 65 15.38 -25.06 -14.11
N PRO A 66 16.07 -24.02 -13.59
CA PRO A 66 17.52 -24.03 -13.46
C PRO A 66 18.06 -24.98 -12.38
N TYR A 67 17.20 -25.39 -11.43
CA TYR A 67 17.58 -26.32 -10.37
C TYR A 67 17.55 -27.79 -10.84
N TYR A 68 16.59 -28.17 -11.70
CA TYR A 68 16.40 -29.56 -12.14
C TYR A 68 16.94 -29.88 -13.54
N LEU A 69 16.98 -28.92 -14.47
CA LEU A 69 17.48 -29.12 -15.84
C LEU A 69 18.94 -28.67 -15.93
N THR A 70 19.82 -29.42 -15.27
CA THR A 70 21.28 -29.34 -15.46
C THR A 70 21.66 -30.24 -16.64
N THR A 71 21.32 -29.83 -17.85
CA THR A 71 21.82 -30.52 -19.06
C THR A 71 23.25 -30.05 -19.30
N GLU A 72 24.17 -31.01 -19.47
CA GLU A 72 25.63 -30.92 -19.28
C GLU A 72 26.42 -29.90 -20.12
N ASP A 73 25.79 -29.02 -20.89
CA ASP A 73 26.47 -28.11 -21.84
C ASP A 73 26.33 -26.61 -21.50
N ASP A 74 25.39 -26.23 -20.62
CA ASP A 74 25.21 -24.83 -20.24
C ASP A 74 25.81 -24.54 -18.86
N ARG A 75 26.77 -23.61 -18.85
CA ARG A 75 27.48 -23.11 -17.66
C ARG A 75 26.59 -22.24 -16.75
N SER A 76 25.29 -22.45 -16.71
CA SER A 76 24.35 -21.74 -15.83
C SER A 76 24.29 -22.43 -14.46
N PHE A 77 25.42 -22.40 -13.75
CA PHE A 77 25.45 -22.83 -12.35
C PHE A 77 24.56 -21.91 -11.51
N PHE A 78 23.49 -22.49 -10.96
CA PHE A 78 22.76 -21.90 -9.84
C PHE A 78 23.67 -21.99 -8.61
N LEU A 79 24.59 -21.02 -8.47
CA LEU A 79 25.73 -21.09 -7.54
C LEU A 79 25.30 -21.18 -6.06
N PHE A 80 24.12 -20.65 -5.74
CA PHE A 80 23.61 -20.54 -4.37
C PHE A 80 22.09 -20.82 -4.30
N PRO A 81 21.66 -22.10 -4.44
CA PRO A 81 20.25 -22.45 -4.42
C PRO A 81 19.60 -22.19 -3.05
N LEU A 82 20.27 -22.59 -1.97
CA LEU A 82 19.74 -22.44 -0.60
C LEU A 82 19.51 -20.98 -0.21
N PRO A 83 20.47 -20.04 -0.37
CA PRO A 83 20.22 -18.63 -0.10
C PRO A 83 19.15 -18.01 -1.01
N ALA A 84 19.00 -18.49 -2.25
CA ALA A 84 17.98 -18.00 -3.18
C ALA A 84 16.58 -18.37 -2.75
N PHE A 85 16.34 -19.61 -2.36
CA PHE A 85 15.05 -20.02 -1.80
C PHE A 85 14.76 -19.32 -0.47
N PHE A 86 15.77 -19.10 0.37
CA PHE A 86 15.61 -18.38 1.62
C PHE A 86 15.21 -16.91 1.41
N ILE A 87 15.94 -16.18 0.57
CA ILE A 87 15.64 -14.77 0.25
C ILE A 87 14.30 -14.67 -0.48
N LEU A 88 13.96 -15.63 -1.35
CA LEU A 88 12.66 -15.70 -2.01
C LEU A 88 11.52 -15.92 -1.01
N GLY A 89 11.67 -16.84 -0.06
CA GLY A 89 10.68 -17.07 1.00
C GLY A 89 10.49 -15.83 1.86
N LEU A 90 11.60 -15.15 2.21
CA LEU A 90 11.57 -13.88 2.93
C LEU A 90 10.85 -12.78 2.12
N PHE A 91 11.11 -12.70 0.81
CA PHE A 91 10.44 -11.78 -0.10
C PHE A 91 8.92 -12.04 -0.18
N MET A 92 8.52 -13.31 -0.30
CA MET A 92 7.11 -13.72 -0.34
C MET A 92 6.34 -13.38 0.94
N VAL A 93 6.99 -13.38 2.11
CA VAL A 93 6.34 -13.00 3.37
C VAL A 93 6.37 -11.48 3.55
N LEU A 94 7.52 -10.84 3.36
CA LEU A 94 7.69 -9.42 3.65
C LEU A 94 6.95 -8.52 2.66
N MET A 95 6.95 -8.81 1.36
CA MET A 95 6.34 -7.89 0.37
C MET A 95 4.82 -7.75 0.52
N PRO A 96 4.02 -8.83 0.61
CA PRO A 96 2.58 -8.71 0.75
C PRO A 96 2.18 -8.08 2.09
N ILE A 97 2.88 -8.42 3.18
CA ILE A 97 2.64 -7.84 4.51
C ILE A 97 2.93 -6.34 4.50
N LEU A 98 4.00 -5.90 3.84
CA LEU A 98 4.36 -4.49 3.78
C LEU A 98 3.37 -3.68 2.93
N ILE A 99 2.99 -4.16 1.74
CA ILE A 99 2.10 -3.43 0.83
C ILE A 99 0.66 -3.42 1.34
N LEU A 100 0.10 -4.58 1.64
CA LEU A 100 -1.31 -4.69 2.00
C LEU A 100 -1.57 -3.99 3.32
N ASN A 101 -0.74 -4.20 4.35
CA ASN A 101 -0.99 -3.58 5.65
C ASN A 101 -0.80 -2.07 5.60
N LEU A 102 0.14 -1.55 4.82
CA LEU A 102 0.35 -0.10 4.72
C LEU A 102 -0.74 0.58 3.88
N LEU A 103 -1.17 -0.02 2.76
CA LEU A 103 -2.26 0.53 1.95
C LEU A 103 -3.61 0.46 2.69
N ILE A 104 -3.87 -0.63 3.44
CA ILE A 104 -5.06 -0.75 4.29
C ILE A 104 -4.99 0.25 5.44
N ALA A 105 -3.84 0.39 6.11
CA ALA A 105 -3.66 1.38 7.18
C ALA A 105 -3.86 2.81 6.67
N LEU A 106 -3.39 3.12 5.46
CA LEU A 106 -3.62 4.41 4.81
C LEU A 106 -5.10 4.65 4.54
N ALA A 107 -5.76 3.67 3.91
CA ALA A 107 -7.16 3.76 3.54
C ALA A 107 -8.07 3.90 4.78
N VAL A 108 -7.81 3.13 5.84
CA VAL A 108 -8.56 3.20 7.11
C VAL A 108 -8.32 4.54 7.82
N GLY A 109 -7.08 5.03 7.85
CA GLY A 109 -6.75 6.34 8.42
C GLY A 109 -7.45 7.49 7.67
N ASP A 110 -7.49 7.40 6.35
CA ASP A 110 -8.19 8.39 5.51
C ASP A 110 -9.72 8.31 5.71
N ILE A 111 -10.32 7.12 5.77
CA ILE A 111 -11.76 6.93 6.03
C ILE A 111 -12.17 7.54 7.37
N GLU A 112 -11.39 7.33 8.44
CA GLU A 112 -11.73 7.88 9.75
C GLU A 112 -11.70 9.42 9.75
N SER A 113 -10.72 10.01 9.06
CA SER A 113 -10.63 11.47 8.93
C SER A 113 -11.81 12.06 8.14
N VAL A 114 -12.25 11.39 7.07
CA VAL A 114 -13.41 11.79 6.26
C VAL A 114 -14.70 11.63 7.06
N ARG A 115 -14.84 10.53 7.82
CA ARG A 115 -16.00 10.26 8.69
C ARG A 115 -16.14 11.35 9.75
N ARG A 116 -15.06 11.69 10.47
CA ARG A 116 -15.09 12.74 11.50
C ARG A 116 -15.50 14.09 10.92
N ASN A 117 -14.97 14.45 9.75
CA ASN A 117 -15.29 15.71 9.10
C ASN A 117 -16.74 15.73 8.58
N ALA A 118 -17.26 14.60 8.10
CA ALA A 118 -18.65 14.45 7.70
C ALA A 118 -19.62 14.56 8.89
N GLN A 119 -19.27 13.98 10.05
CA GLN A 119 -20.07 14.10 11.27
C GLN A 119 -20.17 15.55 11.76
N LEU A 120 -19.04 16.27 11.79
CA LEU A 120 -19.02 17.70 12.14
C LEU A 120 -19.83 18.53 11.14
N LYS A 121 -19.69 18.26 9.83
CA LYS A 121 -20.47 18.93 8.79
C LYS A 121 -21.98 18.68 8.96
N ARG A 122 -22.36 17.45 9.33
CA ARG A 122 -23.77 17.11 9.59
C ARG A 122 -24.32 17.89 10.78
N LEU A 123 -23.57 17.98 11.88
CA LEU A 123 -23.96 18.74 13.06
C LEU A 123 -24.09 20.23 12.75
N ALA A 124 -23.10 20.80 12.04
CA ALA A 124 -23.15 22.20 11.63
C ALA A 124 -24.37 22.49 10.75
N MET A 125 -24.73 21.58 9.83
CA MET A 125 -25.92 21.73 9.00
C MET A 125 -27.21 21.71 9.83
N GLN A 126 -27.29 20.88 10.87
CA GLN A 126 -28.42 20.89 11.81
C GLN A 126 -28.51 22.20 12.58
N VAL A 127 -27.39 22.70 13.11
CA VAL A 127 -27.35 23.99 13.83
C VAL A 127 -27.80 25.12 12.92
N VAL A 128 -27.26 25.21 11.69
CA VAL A 128 -27.65 26.23 10.72
C VAL A 128 -29.14 26.15 10.39
N LEU A 129 -29.67 24.95 10.17
CA LEU A 129 -31.11 24.76 9.90
C LEU A 129 -31.97 25.21 11.09
N HIS A 130 -31.59 24.83 12.31
CA HIS A 130 -32.30 25.25 13.52
C HIS A 130 -32.26 26.78 13.69
N THR A 131 -31.11 27.42 13.51
CA THR A 131 -30.98 28.88 13.59
C THR A 131 -31.77 29.60 12.50
N GLU A 132 -31.80 29.08 11.27
CA GLU A 132 -32.60 29.67 10.20
C GLU A 132 -34.11 29.53 10.46
N LEU A 133 -34.54 28.39 10.99
CA LEU A 133 -35.94 28.17 11.40
C LEU A 133 -36.33 29.11 12.55
N GLU A 134 -35.47 29.22 13.57
CA GLU A 134 -35.67 30.10 14.72
C GLU A 134 -35.82 31.56 14.27
N ARG A 135 -34.97 32.02 13.34
CA ARG A 135 -35.03 33.39 12.80
C ARG A 135 -36.29 33.67 11.98
N LYS A 136 -36.89 32.64 11.37
CA LYS A 136 -38.10 32.76 10.54
C LYS A 136 -39.40 32.56 11.33
N LEU A 137 -39.35 31.98 12.52
CA LEU A 137 -40.54 31.75 13.34
C LEU A 137 -41.01 33.06 14.04
N PRO A 138 -42.33 33.28 14.15
CA PRO A 138 -42.85 34.41 14.92
C PRO A 138 -42.61 34.22 16.42
N LYS A 139 -42.22 35.30 17.10
CA LYS A 139 -41.76 35.30 18.51
C LYS A 139 -42.75 34.66 19.51
N MET A 140 -44.06 34.72 19.21
CA MET A 140 -45.10 34.12 20.05
C MET A 140 -45.00 32.58 20.11
N LEU A 141 -44.66 31.93 18.99
CA LEU A 141 -44.46 30.48 18.95
C LEU A 141 -43.13 30.08 19.57
N LEU A 142 -42.09 30.90 19.38
CA LEU A 142 -40.79 30.65 19.98
C LEU A 142 -40.88 30.63 21.51
N GLN A 143 -41.50 31.67 22.10
CA GLN A 143 -41.67 31.78 23.56
C GLN A 143 -42.54 30.67 24.16
N HIS A 144 -43.42 30.05 23.37
CA HIS A 144 -44.28 28.97 23.86
C HIS A 144 -43.60 27.59 23.78
N VAL A 145 -42.65 27.41 22.87
CA VAL A 145 -41.98 26.13 22.60
C VAL A 145 -40.59 26.05 23.23
N ASP A 146 -39.92 27.18 23.43
CA ASP A 146 -38.59 27.24 24.03
C ASP A 146 -38.64 26.83 25.51
N LYS A 147 -38.16 25.62 25.79
CA LYS A 147 -38.04 25.07 27.14
C LYS A 147 -36.56 25.12 27.52
N CYS A 148 -36.20 25.99 28.45
CA CYS A 148 -34.89 25.96 29.08
C CYS A 148 -34.79 24.73 30.00
N GLU A 149 -34.40 23.58 29.46
CA GLU A 149 -33.87 22.50 30.28
C GLU A 149 -32.42 22.85 30.64
N LEU A 150 -32.22 23.26 31.89
CA LEU A 150 -30.90 23.36 32.52
C LEU A 150 -30.27 21.96 32.50
N ILE A 151 -29.26 21.77 31.67
CA ILE A 151 -28.43 20.57 31.67
C ILE A 151 -27.46 20.71 32.85
N GLU A 152 -27.76 20.03 33.95
CA GLU A 152 -26.85 19.81 35.09
C GLU A 152 -25.71 18.85 34.72
#